data_AF-A0A537I5L3-F1
#
_entry.id   AF-A0A537I5L3-F1
#
_cell.length_a   1.000
_cell.length_b   1.000
_cell.length_c   1.000
_cell.angle_alpha   90.00
_cell.angle_beta   90.00
_cell.angle_gamma   90.00
#
_symmetry.space_group_name_H-M   'P 1'
#
loop_
_entity.id
_entity.type
_entity.pdbx_description
1 polymer ?
#
loop_
_entity_poly.entity_id
_entity_poly.type
_entity_poly.pdbx_seq_one_letter_code
_entity_poly.pdbx_strand_id
1 'polypeptide(L)'
;MVCLGNICRSPLAEGILQEKAFKAGLHWSVESAGTNGYHNGEAPHHLSQKVALKNGIDISRQRSRAFSIKDFEVYDKIYAMAGDVVEEMKRIAGRKFIASKVELLMNELHPGNDMDVPDPWYGPEPGYHEVYKMIDEACSRIVEKYLLAGQAGSKSNVHYSMTNSNQQR
;
A
#
# COMPACT_ATOMS: atom_id res chain seq x y z
N MET A 1 -2.88 -4.39 -0.04
CA MET A 1 -2.53 -4.17 -1.46
C MET A 1 -3.33 -5.11 -2.35
N VAL A 2 -4.02 -4.66 -3.40
CA VAL A 2 -4.89 -5.53 -4.19
C VAL A 2 -4.59 -5.40 -5.68
N CYS A 3 -4.36 -6.52 -6.36
CA CYS A 3 -4.31 -6.59 -7.81
C CYS A 3 -5.23 -7.71 -8.33
N LEU A 4 -5.16 -8.03 -9.62
CA LEU A 4 -6.00 -9.07 -10.21
C LEU A 4 -5.67 -10.48 -9.68
N GLY A 5 -4.43 -10.95 -9.85
CA GLY A 5 -4.04 -12.34 -9.55
C GLY A 5 -3.20 -12.55 -8.28
N ASN A 6 -2.75 -11.47 -7.62
CA ASN A 6 -1.92 -11.51 -6.40
C ASN A 6 -0.62 -12.31 -6.47
N ILE A 7 0.03 -12.23 -7.63
CA ILE A 7 1.35 -12.83 -7.86
C ILE A 7 2.38 -11.84 -8.41
N CYS A 8 1.95 -10.78 -9.10
CA CYS A 8 2.87 -9.78 -9.67
C CYS A 8 2.92 -8.47 -8.86
N ARG A 9 1.90 -7.63 -9.05
CA ARG A 9 1.86 -6.23 -8.59
C ARG A 9 1.64 -6.10 -7.08
N SER A 10 0.60 -6.73 -6.54
CA SER A 10 0.27 -6.57 -5.12
C SER A 10 1.28 -7.23 -4.16
N PRO A 11 1.94 -8.37 -4.47
CA PRO A 11 3.06 -8.88 -3.67
C PRO A 11 4.28 -7.94 -3.64
N LEU A 12 4.62 -7.32 -4.78
CA LEU A 12 5.64 -6.27 -4.83
C LEU A 12 5.27 -5.13 -3.88
N ALA A 13 4.05 -4.61 -4.00
CA ALA A 13 3.57 -3.52 -3.15
C ALA A 13 3.55 -3.87 -1.65
N GLU A 14 3.20 -5.12 -1.30
CA GLU A 14 3.27 -5.60 0.08
C GLU A 14 4.70 -5.56 0.61
N GLY A 15 5.63 -6.21 -0.08
CA GLY A 15 7.03 -6.30 0.38
C GLY A 15 7.68 -4.92 0.47
N ILE A 16 7.46 -4.07 -0.53
CA ILE A 16 8.00 -2.71 -0.58
C ILE A 16 7.45 -1.84 0.54
N LEU A 17 6.12 -1.78 0.72
CA LEU A 17 5.56 -0.93 1.77
C LEU A 17 5.92 -1.44 3.16
N GLN A 18 5.91 -2.76 3.38
CA GLN A 18 6.28 -3.35 4.67
C GLN A 18 7.73 -2.98 5.05
N GLU A 19 8.67 -3.10 4.11
CA GLU A 19 10.08 -2.76 4.32
C GLU A 19 10.27 -1.26 4.60
N LYS A 20 9.62 -0.38 3.83
CA LYS A 20 9.72 1.07 4.03
C LYS A 20 9.07 1.51 5.34
N ALA A 21 7.91 0.95 5.69
CA ALA A 21 7.23 1.23 6.95
C ALA A 21 8.11 0.80 8.14
N PHE A 22 8.69 -0.40 8.08
CA PHE A 22 9.62 -0.89 9.10
C PHE A 22 10.82 0.05 9.28
N LYS A 23 11.49 0.44 8.18
CA LYS A 23 12.62 1.38 8.20
C LYS A 23 12.26 2.76 8.75
N ALA A 24 11.02 3.20 8.55
CA ALA A 24 10.50 4.45 9.07
C ALA A 24 10.02 4.38 10.53
N GLY A 25 10.08 3.21 11.18
CA GLY A 25 9.56 3.01 12.53
C GLY A 25 8.03 2.98 12.61
N LEU A 26 7.35 2.73 11.48
CA LEU A 26 5.90 2.59 11.40
C LEU A 26 5.52 1.11 11.59
N HIS A 27 4.82 0.82 12.68
CA HIS A 27 4.39 -0.54 13.05
C HIS A 27 3.13 -0.97 12.30
N TRP A 28 3.19 -0.96 10.96
CA TRP A 28 2.07 -1.35 10.11
C TRP A 28 2.08 -2.85 9.81
N SER A 29 0.87 -3.41 9.69
CA SER A 29 0.63 -4.71 9.09
C SER A 29 0.25 -4.51 7.62
N VAL A 30 1.11 -4.94 6.70
CA VAL A 30 0.86 -4.84 5.26
C VAL A 30 0.66 -6.24 4.70
N GLU A 31 -0.47 -6.47 4.01
CA GLU A 31 -0.73 -7.69 3.26
C GLU A 31 -1.24 -7.39 1.85
N SER A 32 -1.22 -8.42 1.00
CA SER A 32 -1.77 -8.40 -0.34
C SER A 32 -2.85 -9.45 -0.60
N ALA A 33 -3.68 -9.16 -1.59
CA ALA A 33 -4.75 -10.04 -2.06
C ALA A 33 -5.01 -9.87 -3.56
N GLY A 34 -5.77 -10.81 -4.12
CA GLY A 34 -6.13 -10.89 -5.54
C GLY A 34 -7.63 -11.00 -5.74
N THR A 35 -8.19 -10.30 -6.72
CA THR A 35 -9.64 -10.31 -6.92
C THR A 35 -10.16 -11.55 -7.65
N ASN A 36 -9.34 -12.24 -8.45
CA ASN A 36 -9.80 -13.38 -9.25
C ASN A 36 -9.64 -14.75 -8.56
N GLY A 37 -8.74 -14.87 -7.58
CA GLY A 37 -8.47 -16.11 -6.84
C GLY A 37 -7.81 -17.26 -7.63
N TYR A 38 -7.38 -17.06 -8.88
CA TYR A 38 -6.84 -18.15 -9.71
C TYR A 38 -5.54 -18.75 -9.17
N HIS A 39 -4.75 -17.95 -8.46
CA HIS A 39 -3.41 -18.32 -8.00
C HIS A 39 -3.34 -18.55 -6.49
N ASN A 40 -4.48 -18.74 -5.81
CA ASN A 40 -4.49 -18.86 -4.35
C ASN A 40 -3.53 -19.96 -3.86
N GLY A 41 -2.66 -19.60 -2.91
CA GLY A 41 -1.62 -20.47 -2.37
C GLY A 41 -0.32 -20.49 -3.18
N GLU A 42 -0.26 -19.89 -4.36
CA GLU A 42 0.98 -19.77 -5.13
C GLU A 42 1.91 -18.71 -4.53
N ALA A 43 3.22 -18.88 -4.74
CA ALA A 43 4.20 -17.85 -4.45
C ALA A 43 4.11 -16.71 -5.49
N PRO A 44 4.68 -15.51 -5.22
CA PRO A 44 4.74 -14.45 -6.21
C PRO A 44 5.43 -14.89 -7.49
N HIS A 45 5.12 -14.25 -8.60
CA HIS A 45 5.74 -14.53 -9.88
C HIS A 45 7.26 -14.39 -9.77
N HIS A 46 8.00 -15.32 -10.38
CA HIS A 46 9.46 -15.40 -10.24
C HIS A 46 10.18 -14.11 -10.66
N LEU A 47 9.66 -13.37 -11.66
CA LEU A 47 10.22 -12.07 -12.04
C LEU A 47 9.95 -10.98 -11.00
N SER A 48 8.77 -10.97 -10.35
CA SER A 48 8.53 -10.08 -9.21
C SER A 48 9.47 -10.41 -8.05
N GLN A 49 9.67 -11.69 -7.74
CA GLN A 49 10.65 -12.12 -6.71
C GLN A 49 12.06 -11.64 -7.07
N LYS A 50 12.49 -11.83 -8.32
CA LYS A 50 13.81 -11.42 -8.82
C LYS A 50 14.03 -9.92 -8.68
N VAL A 51 13.07 -9.10 -9.13
CA VAL A 51 13.20 -7.64 -9.07
C VAL A 51 13.14 -7.13 -7.63
N ALA A 52 12.28 -7.69 -6.78
CA ALA A 52 12.26 -7.37 -5.36
C ALA A 52 13.60 -7.69 -4.68
N LEU A 53 14.13 -8.89 -4.92
CA LEU A 53 15.38 -9.34 -4.30
C LEU A 53 16.57 -8.49 -4.76
N LYS A 54 16.60 -8.06 -6.03
CA LYS A 54 17.61 -7.12 -6.55
C LYS A 54 17.61 -5.79 -5.77
N ASN A 55 16.48 -5.40 -5.21
CA ASN A 55 16.32 -4.20 -4.38
C ASN A 55 16.34 -4.52 -2.86
N GLY A 56 16.78 -5.71 -2.47
CA GLY A 56 16.98 -6.10 -1.07
C GLY A 56 15.72 -6.58 -0.35
N ILE A 57 14.65 -6.93 -1.08
CA ILE A 57 13.37 -7.38 -0.50
C ILE A 57 13.07 -8.81 -0.94
N ASP A 58 12.95 -9.73 0.02
CA ASP A 58 12.53 -11.11 -0.26
C ASP A 58 11.01 -11.27 -0.08
N ILE A 59 10.31 -11.49 -1.19
CA ILE A 59 8.86 -11.77 -1.21
C ILE A 59 8.54 -13.26 -1.46
N SER A 60 9.53 -14.14 -1.55
CA SER A 60 9.36 -15.55 -1.93
C SER A 60 8.46 -16.36 -0.98
N ARG A 61 8.30 -15.89 0.26
CA ARG A 61 7.46 -16.53 1.29
C ARG A 61 6.03 -16.02 1.32
N GLN A 62 5.72 -14.93 0.62
CA GLN A 62 4.34 -14.45 0.46
C GLN A 62 3.51 -15.48 -0.30
N ARG A 63 2.20 -15.50 -0.06
CA ARG A 63 1.29 -16.43 -0.73
C ARG A 63 0.08 -15.69 -1.24
N SER A 64 -0.24 -15.95 -2.50
CA SER A 64 -1.43 -15.39 -3.13
C SER A 64 -2.67 -15.84 -2.37
N ARG A 65 -3.62 -14.93 -2.18
CA ARG A 65 -4.92 -15.20 -1.58
C ARG A 65 -6.01 -14.36 -2.24
N ALA A 66 -7.25 -14.83 -2.12
CA ALA A 66 -8.39 -14.08 -2.59
C ALA A 66 -8.65 -12.86 -1.70
N PHE A 67 -9.00 -11.74 -2.35
CA PHE A 67 -9.61 -10.60 -1.70
C PHE A 67 -10.99 -11.01 -1.17
N SER A 68 -11.31 -10.57 0.03
CA SER A 68 -12.57 -10.90 0.69
C SER A 68 -13.17 -9.68 1.36
N ILE A 69 -14.47 -9.74 1.60
CA ILE A 69 -15.19 -8.66 2.30
C ILE A 69 -14.61 -8.39 3.69
N LYS A 70 -14.06 -9.41 4.35
CA LYS A 70 -13.42 -9.28 5.67
C LYS A 70 -12.18 -8.38 5.63
N ASP A 71 -11.55 -8.21 4.46
CA ASP A 71 -10.42 -7.28 4.33
C ASP A 71 -10.84 -5.83 4.65
N PHE A 72 -12.11 -5.45 4.42
CA PHE A 72 -12.62 -4.14 4.83
C PHE A 72 -12.76 -3.98 6.35
N GLU A 73 -12.87 -5.07 7.09
CA GLU A 73 -12.94 -5.07 8.56
C GLU A 73 -11.54 -5.01 9.17
N VAL A 74 -10.57 -5.66 8.53
CA VAL A 74 -9.19 -5.81 9.04
C VAL A 74 -8.30 -4.61 8.70
N TYR A 75 -8.44 -4.04 7.48
CA TYR A 75 -7.51 -3.03 6.99
C TYR A 75 -8.12 -1.62 7.03
N ASP A 76 -7.33 -0.64 7.47
CA ASP A 76 -7.72 0.77 7.47
C ASP A 76 -7.67 1.39 6.07
N LYS A 77 -6.74 0.91 5.24
CA LYS A 77 -6.51 1.40 3.88
C LYS A 77 -6.25 0.23 2.93
N ILE A 78 -6.87 0.28 1.75
CA ILE A 78 -6.76 -0.72 0.69
C ILE A 78 -6.33 0.00 -0.57
N TYR A 79 -5.10 -0.25 -1.02
CA TYR A 79 -4.61 0.25 -2.30
C TYR A 79 -4.83 -0.76 -3.41
N ALA A 80 -5.54 -0.34 -4.46
CA ALA A 80 -5.73 -1.09 -5.69
C ALA A 80 -4.65 -0.73 -6.72
N MET A 81 -4.19 -1.73 -7.46
CA MET A 81 -3.16 -1.52 -8.49
C MET A 81 -3.72 -0.98 -9.80
N ALA A 82 -5.02 -1.06 -10.04
CA ALA A 82 -5.67 -0.59 -11.27
C ALA A 82 -7.18 -0.38 -11.08
N GLY A 83 -7.79 0.41 -11.97
CA GLY A 83 -9.22 0.73 -11.93
C GLY A 83 -10.13 -0.49 -12.09
N ASP A 84 -9.76 -1.43 -12.96
CA ASP A 84 -10.49 -2.70 -13.14
C ASP A 84 -10.51 -3.55 -11.85
N VAL A 85 -9.42 -3.52 -11.08
CA VAL A 85 -9.35 -4.17 -9.76
C VAL A 85 -10.32 -3.51 -8.79
N VAL A 86 -10.50 -2.19 -8.84
CA VAL A 86 -11.50 -1.48 -8.02
C VAL A 86 -12.92 -1.91 -8.38
N GLU A 87 -13.23 -1.99 -9.68
CA GLU A 87 -14.54 -2.46 -10.14
C GLU A 87 -14.81 -3.90 -9.69
N GLU A 88 -13.81 -4.76 -9.73
CA GLU A 88 -13.95 -6.14 -9.27
C GLU A 88 -14.12 -6.22 -7.73
N MET A 89 -13.40 -5.40 -6.96
CA MET A 89 -13.64 -5.30 -5.51
C MET A 89 -15.06 -4.80 -5.20
N LYS A 90 -15.60 -3.86 -5.97
CA LYS A 90 -17.00 -3.41 -5.85
C LYS A 90 -17.96 -4.58 -6.12
N ARG A 91 -17.70 -5.39 -7.16
CA ARG A 91 -18.50 -6.57 -7.48
C ARG A 91 -18.48 -7.61 -6.36
N ILE A 92 -17.30 -7.91 -5.81
CA ILE A 92 -17.11 -8.87 -4.71
C ILE A 92 -17.83 -8.39 -3.44
N ALA A 93 -17.69 -7.11 -3.10
CA ALA A 93 -18.22 -6.59 -1.84
C ALA A 93 -19.70 -6.18 -1.91
N GLY A 94 -20.22 -5.85 -3.09
CA GLY A 94 -21.57 -5.36 -3.28
C GLY A 94 -21.87 -4.19 -2.33
N ARG A 95 -22.98 -4.29 -1.58
CA ARG A 95 -23.40 -3.27 -0.59
C ARG A 95 -22.41 -3.09 0.58
N LYS A 96 -21.43 -3.97 0.74
CA LYS A 96 -20.40 -3.89 1.79
C LYS A 96 -19.11 -3.20 1.32
N PHE A 97 -19.07 -2.69 0.09
CA PHE A 97 -17.92 -1.93 -0.40
C PHE A 97 -17.77 -0.62 0.38
N ILE A 98 -16.58 -0.37 0.93
CA ILE A 98 -16.28 0.85 1.70
C ILE A 98 -15.35 1.75 0.88
N ALA A 99 -15.94 2.65 0.09
CA ALA A 99 -15.20 3.51 -0.83
C ALA A 99 -14.12 4.36 -0.14
N SER A 100 -14.36 4.85 1.07
CA SER A 100 -13.38 5.67 1.83
C SER A 100 -12.10 4.93 2.18
N LYS A 101 -12.11 3.59 2.20
CA LYS A 101 -10.93 2.76 2.46
C LYS A 101 -10.15 2.42 1.20
N VAL A 102 -10.73 2.56 0.01
CA VAL A 102 -10.11 2.16 -1.26
C VAL A 102 -9.50 3.36 -1.96
N GLU A 103 -8.30 3.17 -2.52
CA GLU A 103 -7.62 4.18 -3.34
C GLU A 103 -6.77 3.49 -4.42
N LEU A 104 -6.63 4.11 -5.59
CA LEU A 104 -5.64 3.66 -6.57
C LEU A 104 -4.24 4.02 -6.10
N LEU A 105 -3.31 3.06 -6.14
CA LEU A 105 -1.96 3.28 -5.59
C LEU A 105 -1.29 4.53 -6.18
N MET A 106 -1.43 4.75 -7.49
CA MET A 106 -0.78 5.86 -8.18
C MET A 106 -1.36 7.24 -7.80
N ASN A 107 -2.54 7.31 -7.20
CA ASN A 107 -3.08 8.58 -6.69
C ASN A 107 -2.28 9.13 -5.51
N GLU A 108 -1.41 8.35 -4.87
CA GLU A 108 -0.47 8.89 -3.87
C GLU A 108 0.60 9.77 -4.53
N LEU A 109 0.99 9.49 -5.78
CA LEU A 109 1.94 10.30 -6.57
C LEU A 109 1.25 11.33 -7.47
N HIS A 110 0.11 10.95 -8.04
CA HIS A 110 -0.62 11.72 -9.04
C HIS A 110 -2.10 11.83 -8.65
N PRO A 111 -2.44 12.61 -7.60
CA PRO A 111 -3.79 12.64 -7.06
C PRO A 111 -4.84 13.01 -8.12
N GLY A 112 -5.85 12.15 -8.27
CA GLY A 112 -7.00 12.37 -9.16
C GLY A 112 -6.75 12.05 -10.64
N ASN A 113 -5.56 11.53 -10.99
CA ASN A 113 -5.29 11.07 -12.36
C ASN A 113 -5.77 9.63 -12.60
N ASP A 114 -6.08 8.88 -11.54
CA ASP A 114 -6.60 7.52 -11.59
C ASP A 114 -5.77 6.58 -12.48
N MET A 115 -4.44 6.71 -12.37
CA MET A 115 -3.50 5.91 -13.16
C MET A 115 -3.38 4.48 -12.64
N ASP A 116 -3.28 3.54 -13.59
CA ASP A 116 -3.02 2.14 -13.29
C ASP A 116 -1.52 1.85 -13.14
N VAL A 117 -1.21 0.85 -12.32
CA VAL A 117 0.05 0.11 -12.39
C VAL A 117 -0.13 -1.00 -13.44
N PRO A 118 0.61 -0.96 -14.57
CA PRO A 118 0.48 -1.92 -15.66
C PRO A 118 0.67 -3.36 -15.18
N ASP A 119 -0.09 -4.32 -15.71
CA ASP A 119 0.09 -5.73 -15.38
C ASP A 119 1.28 -6.33 -16.15
N PRO A 120 2.36 -6.78 -15.48
CA PRO A 120 3.52 -7.32 -16.16
C PRO A 120 3.42 -8.83 -16.46
N TRP A 121 2.33 -9.52 -16.08
CA TRP A 121 2.24 -11.00 -16.08
C TRP A 121 2.66 -11.66 -17.40
N TYR A 122 2.19 -11.16 -18.55
CA TYR A 122 2.56 -11.69 -19.88
C TYR A 122 3.79 -10.99 -20.51
N GLY A 123 4.38 -10.02 -19.80
CA GLY A 123 5.46 -9.19 -20.29
C GLY A 123 6.86 -9.73 -19.98
N PRO A 124 7.89 -9.21 -20.66
CA PRO A 124 9.27 -9.51 -20.34
C PRO A 124 9.73 -8.82 -19.05
N GLU A 125 10.88 -9.24 -18.52
CA GLU A 125 11.46 -8.71 -17.28
C GLU A 125 11.53 -7.18 -17.17
N PRO A 126 11.83 -6.39 -18.23
CA PRO A 126 11.84 -4.93 -18.13
C PRO A 126 10.55 -4.33 -17.54
N GLY A 127 9.38 -4.89 -17.89
CA GLY A 127 8.10 -4.42 -17.35
C GLY A 127 7.98 -4.61 -15.83
N TYR A 128 8.65 -5.62 -15.26
CA TYR A 128 8.69 -5.83 -13.81
C TYR A 128 9.55 -4.79 -13.10
N HIS A 129 10.64 -4.32 -13.73
CA HIS A 129 11.46 -3.22 -13.18
C HIS A 129 10.71 -1.90 -13.21
N GLU A 130 9.96 -1.62 -14.28
CA GLU A 130 9.11 -0.43 -14.39
C GLU A 130 8.00 -0.44 -13.33
N VAL A 131 7.29 -1.56 -13.21
CA VAL A 131 6.24 -1.75 -12.19
C VAL A 131 6.81 -1.62 -10.78
N TYR A 132 7.98 -2.22 -10.50
CA TYR A 132 8.66 -2.07 -9.21
C TYR A 132 8.90 -0.59 -8.90
N LYS A 133 9.47 0.16 -9.85
CA LYS A 133 9.78 1.58 -9.67
C LYS A 133 8.54 2.41 -9.34
N MET A 134 7.46 2.23 -10.09
CA MET A 134 6.19 2.94 -9.83
C MET A 134 5.66 2.64 -8.43
N ILE A 135 5.67 1.37 -8.03
CA ILE A 135 5.21 0.94 -6.71
C ILE A 135 6.12 1.47 -5.60
N ASP A 136 7.44 1.47 -5.81
CA ASP A 136 8.43 1.98 -4.84
C ASP A 136 8.28 3.47 -4.56
N GLU A 137 8.08 4.27 -5.61
CA GLU A 137 7.84 5.70 -5.52
C GLU A 137 6.53 5.97 -4.76
N ALA A 138 5.45 5.26 -5.09
CA ALA A 138 4.16 5.42 -4.41
C ALA A 138 4.23 5.00 -2.94
N CYS A 139 4.90 3.90 -2.62
CA CYS A 139 5.09 3.45 -1.24
C CYS A 139 5.93 4.44 -0.42
N SER A 140 6.95 5.06 -1.02
CA SER A 140 7.74 6.11 -0.37
C SER A 140 6.86 7.30 0.01
N ARG A 141 6.01 7.73 -0.92
CA ARG A 141 5.06 8.83 -0.69
C ARG A 141 4.03 8.51 0.40
N ILE A 142 3.54 7.28 0.46
CA ILE A 142 2.66 6.82 1.56
C ILE A 142 3.36 6.97 2.90
N VAL A 143 4.58 6.46 3.04
CA VAL A 143 5.34 6.54 4.30
C VAL A 143 5.58 8.00 4.73
N GLU A 144 6.00 8.86 3.81
CA GLU A 144 6.20 10.29 4.06
C GLU A 144 4.93 10.98 4.58
N LYS A 145 3.79 10.74 3.91
CA LYS A 145 2.48 11.31 4.28
C LYS A 145 2.10 10.99 5.73
N TYR A 146 2.32 9.75 6.16
CA TYR A 146 1.96 9.33 7.52
C TYR A 146 2.97 9.77 8.59
N LEU A 147 4.26 9.88 8.25
CA LEU A 147 5.26 10.48 9.15
C LEU A 147 4.92 11.95 9.45
N LEU A 148 4.54 12.72 8.43
CA LEU A 148 4.15 14.12 8.60
C LEU A 148 2.86 14.27 9.43
N ALA A 149 1.87 13.40 9.21
CA ALA A 149 0.63 13.40 9.98
C ALA A 149 0.89 13.09 11.48
N GLY A 150 1.77 12.14 11.78
CA GLY A 150 2.17 11.82 13.16
C GLY A 150 2.90 12.97 13.86
N GLN A 151 3.73 13.73 13.13
CA GLN A 151 4.42 14.91 13.66
C GLN A 151 3.47 16.10 13.89
N ALA A 152 2.47 16.29 13.03
CA ALA A 152 1.46 17.34 13.21
C ALA A 152 0.60 17.12 14.47
N GLY A 153 0.31 15.85 14.83
CA GLY A 153 -0.40 15.49 16.06
C GLY A 153 0.42 15.69 17.35
N SER A 154 1.76 15.69 17.27
CA SER A 154 2.64 15.89 18.43
C SER A 154 2.88 17.37 18.79
N LYS A 155 2.58 18.31 17.88
CA LYS A 155 2.87 19.75 18.09
C LYS A 155 1.77 20.52 18.85
N SER A 156 0.68 19.88 19.27
CA SER A 156 -0.47 20.55 19.91
C SER A 156 -0.43 20.59 21.46
N ASN A 157 0.58 20.02 22.12
CA ASN A 157 0.67 19.96 23.59
C ASN A 157 1.84 20.76 24.19
N VAL A 158 2.09 21.99 23.73
CA VAL A 158 2.91 22.95 24.48
C VAL A 158 1.98 24.04 25.02
N HIS A 159 1.34 23.74 26.16
CA HIS A 159 0.64 24.72 26.95
C HIS A 159 1.70 25.56 27.68
N TYR A 160 1.97 26.77 27.17
CA TYR A 160 2.78 27.75 27.90
C TYR A 160 1.95 28.27 29.08
N SER A 161 2.10 27.67 30.26
CA SER A 161 1.61 28.26 31.49
C SER A 161 2.51 29.44 31.87
N MET A 162 2.15 30.64 31.44
CA MET A 162 2.69 31.85 32.06
C MET A 162 1.99 32.03 33.41
N THR A 163 2.60 31.49 34.47
CA THR A 163 2.31 31.90 35.84
C THR A 163 3.35 32.91 36.32
N ASN A 164 2.81 33.90 37.03
CA ASN A 164 3.44 34.76 38.04
C ASN A 164 4.26 35.96 37.53
N SER A 165 4.17 37.15 38.12
CA SER A 165 3.45 37.60 39.33
C SER A 165 3.67 39.11 39.48
N ASN A 166 2.68 39.79 40.06
CA ASN A 166 2.81 41.11 40.68
C ASN A 166 4.08 41.29 41.53
N GLN A 167 4.69 42.47 41.44
CA GLN A 167 5.43 43.27 42.45
C GLN A 167 6.34 44.25 41.67
N GLN A 168 6.49 45.54 41.94
CA GLN A 168 6.27 46.41 43.09
C GLN A 168 6.18 47.87 42.58
N ARG A 169 5.46 48.68 43.37
CA ARG A 169 5.56 50.14 43.64
C ARG A 169 6.43 51.01 42.75
#